data_AF-A0A075HJR8-F1
#
_entry.id   AF-A0A075HJR8-F1
#
_cell.length_a   1.000
_cell.length_b   1.000
_cell.length_c   1.000
_cell.angle_alpha   90.00
_cell.angle_beta   90.00
_cell.angle_gamma   90.00
#
_symmetry.space_group_name_H-M   'P 1'
#
loop_
_entity.id
_entity.type
_entity.pdbx_description
1 polymer ?
#
loop_
_entity_poly.entity_id
_entity_poly.type
_entity_poly.pdbx_seq_one_letter_code
_entity_poly.pdbx_strand_id
1 'polypeptide(L)'
;MSMRVAASDMNGGVVVIGNAPTALLEVIKMIQEKVTKPALIIGIPVGFVSAVESKEELQKIDEPFITNIGRKGGSSCAASIVNALFKLLREN
;
A
#
# COMPACT_ATOMS: atom_id res chain seq x y z
N MET A 1 -2.18 -1.80 -15.13
CA MET A 1 -1.06 -2.47 -15.84
C MET A 1 0.23 -2.43 -15.03
N SER A 2 0.71 -1.27 -14.56
CA SER A 2 1.99 -1.17 -13.85
C SER A 2 2.12 -2.09 -12.62
N MET A 3 1.06 -2.23 -11.82
CA MET A 3 1.08 -3.14 -10.67
C MET A 3 1.27 -4.60 -11.08
N ARG A 4 0.57 -5.06 -12.13
CA ARG A 4 0.73 -6.43 -12.66
C ARG A 4 2.12 -6.67 -13.24
N VAL A 5 2.70 -5.67 -13.92
CA VAL A 5 4.07 -5.77 -14.46
C VAL A 5 5.09 -5.97 -13.34
N ALA A 6 4.94 -5.25 -12.23
CA ALA A 6 5.84 -5.33 -11.08
C ALA A 6 5.47 -6.44 -10.07
N ALA A 7 4.49 -7.31 -10.36
CA ALA A 7 3.92 -8.24 -9.38
C ALA A 7 4.96 -9.19 -8.75
N SER A 8 5.96 -9.61 -9.53
CA SER A 8 7.02 -10.50 -9.06
C SER A 8 7.98 -9.80 -8.09
N ASP A 9 8.28 -8.52 -8.33
CA ASP A 9 9.16 -7.68 -7.49
C ASP A 9 8.54 -7.35 -6.13
N MET A 10 7.22 -7.48 -6.00
CA MET A 10 6.50 -7.20 -4.76
C MET A 10 6.64 -8.33 -3.72
N ASN A 11 7.02 -9.55 -4.13
CA ASN A 11 7.05 -10.70 -3.23
C ASN A 11 8.08 -10.51 -2.11
N GLY A 12 7.62 -10.56 -0.85
CA GLY A 12 8.45 -10.27 0.33
C GLY A 12 8.90 -8.81 0.46
N GLY A 13 8.50 -7.94 -0.47
CA GLY A 13 8.85 -6.53 -0.49
C GLY A 13 7.86 -5.63 0.25
N VAL A 14 8.19 -4.34 0.31
CA VAL A 14 7.30 -3.29 0.83
C VAL A 14 6.67 -2.55 -0.34
N VAL A 15 5.35 -2.64 -0.48
CA VAL A 15 4.60 -1.99 -1.55
C VAL A 15 4.03 -0.66 -1.05
N VAL A 16 4.40 0.45 -1.68
CA VAL A 16 4.09 1.80 -1.20
C VAL A 16 3.24 2.56 -2.21
N ILE A 17 2.02 2.93 -1.81
CA ILE A 17 1.04 3.59 -2.67
C ILE A 17 0.55 4.87 -1.99
N GLY A 18 1.09 6.00 -2.43
CA GLY A 18 0.73 7.32 -1.89
C GLY A 18 -0.26 8.12 -2.74
N ASN A 19 -0.51 7.75 -3.99
CA ASN A 19 -1.34 8.54 -4.90
C ASN A 19 -2.57 7.78 -5.40
N ALA A 20 -2.39 6.82 -6.31
CA ALA A 20 -3.49 6.22 -7.05
C ALA A 20 -4.28 5.19 -6.22
N PRO A 21 -5.57 5.43 -5.90
CA PRO A 21 -6.42 4.43 -5.23
C PRO A 21 -6.57 3.15 -6.04
N THR A 22 -6.63 3.28 -7.37
CA THR A 22 -6.73 2.14 -8.30
C THR A 22 -5.49 1.24 -8.27
N ALA A 23 -4.31 1.78 -7.96
CA ALA A 23 -3.11 0.97 -7.76
C ALA A 23 -3.25 0.12 -6.49
N LEU A 24 -3.81 0.69 -5.41
CA LEU A 24 -4.04 -0.04 -4.17
C LEU A 24 -5.06 -1.17 -4.36
N LEU A 25 -6.17 -0.87 -5.02
CA LEU A 25 -7.19 -1.87 -5.38
C LEU A 25 -6.60 -2.99 -6.24
N GLU A 26 -5.73 -2.67 -7.21
CA GLU A 26 -5.11 -3.69 -8.05
C GLU A 26 -4.13 -4.57 -7.27
N VAL A 27 -3.38 -4.02 -6.31
CA VAL A 27 -2.51 -4.81 -5.42
C VAL A 27 -3.34 -5.74 -4.54
N ILE A 28 -4.42 -5.23 -3.93
CA ILE A 28 -5.36 -6.05 -3.13
C ILE A 28 -5.93 -7.20 -3.98
N LYS A 29 -6.35 -6.92 -5.21
CA LYS A 29 -6.85 -7.93 -6.14
C LYS A 29 -5.79 -8.99 -6.45
N MET A 30 -4.55 -8.58 -6.75
CA MET A 30 -3.47 -9.53 -7.02
C MET A 30 -3.10 -10.39 -5.82
N ILE A 31 -3.20 -9.86 -4.60
CA ILE A 31 -3.03 -10.62 -3.36
C ILE A 31 -4.11 -11.69 -3.23
N GLN A 32 -5.38 -11.34 -3.42
CA GLN A 32 -6.51 -12.28 -3.38
C GLN A 32 -6.40 -13.35 -4.48
N GLU A 33 -5.92 -12.98 -5.67
CA GLU A 33 -5.63 -13.88 -6.78
C GLU A 33 -4.35 -14.73 -6.56
N LYS A 34 -3.63 -14.52 -5.45
CA LYS A 34 -2.34 -15.17 -5.14
C LYS A 34 -1.25 -14.93 -6.19
N VAL A 35 -1.32 -13.82 -6.91
CA VAL A 35 -0.34 -13.38 -7.92
C VAL A 35 0.89 -12.75 -7.28
N THR A 36 0.74 -12.15 -6.10
CA THR A 36 1.83 -11.54 -5.34
C THR A 36 1.62 -11.68 -3.84
N LYS A 37 2.70 -11.64 -3.06
CA LYS A 37 2.70 -11.73 -1.59
C LYS A 37 3.66 -10.72 -0.97
N PRO A 38 3.25 -9.45 -0.80
CA PRO A 38 4.04 -8.43 -0.13
C PRO A 38 4.30 -8.77 1.34
N ALA A 39 5.43 -8.31 1.89
CA ALA A 39 5.68 -8.36 3.33
C ALA A 39 4.96 -7.23 4.08
N LEU A 40 4.72 -6.11 3.40
CA LEU A 40 4.01 -4.95 3.95
C LEU A 40 3.39 -4.11 2.82
N ILE A 41 2.17 -3.62 3.03
CA ILE A 41 1.53 -2.62 2.16
C ILE A 41 1.39 -1.28 2.89
N ILE A 42 2.00 -0.21 2.37
CA ILE A 42 1.75 1.16 2.81
C ILE A 42 0.74 1.77 1.82
N GLY A 43 -0.55 1.63 2.14
CA GLY A 43 -1.65 2.11 1.31
C GLY A 43 -2.20 3.43 1.86
N ILE A 44 -1.66 4.55 1.39
CA ILE A 44 -2.07 5.90 1.81
C ILE A 44 -2.43 6.81 0.62
N PRO A 45 -3.25 6.34 -0.36
CA PRO A 45 -3.66 7.17 -1.48
C PRO A 45 -4.46 8.38 -1.00
N VAL A 46 -4.21 9.54 -1.63
CA VAL A 46 -5.04 10.74 -1.49
C VAL A 46 -6.05 10.78 -2.62
N GLY A 47 -7.26 11.25 -2.34
CA GLY A 47 -8.22 11.49 -3.41
C GLY A 47 -9.64 11.64 -2.92
N PHE A 48 -10.48 12.21 -3.77
CA PHE A 48 -11.91 12.35 -3.49
C PHE A 48 -12.74 11.20 -4.07
N VAL A 49 -12.13 10.38 -4.93
CA VAL A 49 -12.77 9.23 -5.58
C VAL A 49 -11.98 7.98 -5.20
N SER A 50 -12.67 6.97 -4.67
CA SER A 50 -12.13 5.64 -4.34
C SER A 50 -11.02 5.60 -3.28
N ALA A 51 -10.55 6.74 -2.75
CA ALA A 51 -9.47 6.76 -1.76
C ALA A 51 -9.92 6.17 -0.42
N VAL A 52 -11.13 6.49 0.03
CA VAL A 52 -11.69 5.93 1.27
C VAL A 52 -11.91 4.43 1.08
N GLU A 53 -12.63 4.08 0.03
CA GLU A 53 -13.04 2.72 -0.31
C GLU A 53 -11.83 1.81 -0.51
N SER A 54 -10.79 2.25 -1.22
CA SER A 54 -9.57 1.45 -1.40
C SER A 54 -8.83 1.14 -0.10
N LYS A 55 -8.88 2.05 0.88
CA LYS A 55 -8.27 1.86 2.20
C LYS A 55 -9.16 1.04 3.13
N GLU A 56 -10.47 1.07 2.95
CA GLU A 56 -11.41 0.16 3.60
C GLU A 56 -11.23 -1.27 3.08
N GLU A 57 -11.05 -1.46 1.76
CA GLU A 57 -10.72 -2.78 1.20
C GLU A 57 -9.36 -3.29 1.70
N LEU A 58 -8.36 -2.41 1.85
CA LEU A 58 -7.07 -2.79 2.44
C LEU A 58 -7.21 -3.31 3.88
N GLN A 59 -8.18 -2.80 4.65
CA GLN A 59 -8.40 -3.26 6.03
C GLN A 59 -9.06 -4.65 6.11
N LYS A 60 -9.45 -5.24 4.97
CA LYS A 60 -10.11 -6.55 4.90
C LYS A 60 -9.17 -7.69 4.50
N ILE A 61 -7.90 -7.40 4.18
CA ILE A 61 -6.91 -8.43 3.84
C ILE A 61 -6.07 -8.81 5.07
N ASP A 62 -5.45 -9.98 5.02
CA ASP A 62 -4.66 -10.53 6.13
C ASP A 62 -3.20 -10.04 6.12
N GLU A 63 -2.71 -9.53 4.99
CA GLU A 63 -1.33 -9.03 4.85
C GLU A 63 -1.08 -7.80 5.74
N PRO A 64 0.13 -7.68 6.33
CA PRO A 64 0.48 -6.50 7.11
C PRO A 64 0.33 -5.21 6.30
N PHE A 65 -0.31 -4.19 6.89
CA PHE A 65 -0.50 -2.90 6.22
C PHE A 65 -0.36 -1.69 7.16
N ILE A 66 -0.10 -0.53 6.54
CA ILE A 66 -0.20 0.79 7.16
C ILE A 66 -1.10 1.65 6.27
N THR A 67 -2.11 2.26 6.87
CA THR A 67 -3.06 3.14 6.18
C THR A 67 -3.60 4.22 7.13
N ASN A 68 -4.42 5.12 6.60
CA ASN A 68 -5.17 6.11 7.37
C ASN A 68 -6.64 6.15 6.94
N ILE A 69 -7.49 6.75 7.77
CA ILE A 69 -8.93 6.85 7.49
C ILE A 69 -9.25 8.10 6.66
N GLY A 70 -10.28 8.02 5.82
CA GLY A 70 -10.82 9.15 5.06
C GLY A 70 -10.07 9.43 3.77
N ARG A 71 -10.16 10.66 3.24
CA ARG A 71 -9.64 10.99 1.88
C ARG A 71 -8.18 11.47 1.82
N LYS A 72 -7.57 11.74 2.98
CA LYS A 72 -6.21 12.29 3.06
C LYS A 72 -5.19 11.20 2.78
N GLY A 73 -4.05 11.59 2.24
CA GLY A 73 -2.92 10.72 1.98
C GLY A 73 -1.84 11.48 1.21
N GLY A 74 -1.09 10.78 0.36
CA GLY A 74 -0.12 11.41 -0.53
C GLY A 74 1.25 10.74 -0.51
N SER A 75 2.02 10.97 -1.57
CA SER A 75 3.40 10.48 -1.68
C SER A 75 4.29 10.94 -0.52
N SER A 76 4.11 12.17 -0.04
CA SER A 76 4.89 12.68 1.11
C SER A 76 4.62 11.89 2.39
N CYS A 77 3.35 11.54 2.65
CA CYS A 77 2.99 10.70 3.80
C CYS A 77 3.51 9.27 3.64
N ALA A 78 3.40 8.70 2.44
CA ALA A 78 3.97 7.38 2.13
C ALA A 78 5.48 7.35 2.36
N ALA A 79 6.23 8.32 1.83
CA ALA A 79 7.67 8.43 2.01
C ALA A 79 8.06 8.65 3.48
N SER A 80 7.30 9.45 4.24
CA SER A 80 7.58 9.64 5.66
C SER A 80 7.40 8.36 6.48
N ILE A 81 6.42 7.52 6.13
CA ILE A 81 6.22 6.21 6.78
C ILE A 81 7.43 5.31 6.51
N VAL A 82 7.90 5.23 5.27
CA VAL A 82 9.11 4.46 4.91
C VAL A 82 10.34 4.96 5.69
N ASN A 83 10.55 6.27 5.74
CA ASN A 83 11.65 6.86 6.49
C ASN A 83 11.55 6.57 7.99
N ALA A 84 10.34 6.60 8.56
CA ALA A 84 10.11 6.27 9.97
C ALA A 84 10.42 4.79 10.25
N LEU A 85 9.99 3.86 9.39
CA LEU A 85 10.34 2.45 9.51
C LEU A 85 11.86 2.25 9.45
N PHE A 86 12.54 2.90 8.51
CA PHE A 86 14.00 2.85 8.41
C PHE A 86 14.68 3.41 9.66
N LYS A 87 14.15 4.49 10.24
CA LYS A 87 14.66 5.05 11.50
C LYS A 87 14.48 4.07 12.66
N LEU A 88 13.31 3.46 12.81
CA LEU A 88 13.04 2.45 13.84
C LEU A 88 13.97 1.23 13.70
N LEU A 89 14.30 0.82 12.47
CA LEU A 89 15.25 -0.26 12.22
C LEU A 89 16.69 0.09 12.62
N ARG A 90 17.06 1.38 12.64
CA ARG A 90 18.41 1.83 13.00
C ARG A 90 18.58 2.15 14.48
N GLU A 91 17.48 2.43 15.17
CA GLU A 91 17.47 2.74 16.61
C GLU A 91 17.31 1.49 17.50
N ASN A 92 16.95 0.36 16.89
CA ASN A 92 16.99 -0.98 17.49
C ASN A 92 18.30 -1.69 17.10
#